data_AF-A0A143PQ13-F1
#
_entry.id   AF-A0A143PQ13-F1
#
_cell.length_a   1.000
_cell.length_b   1.000
_cell.length_c   1.000
_cell.angle_alpha   90.00
_cell.angle_beta   90.00
_cell.angle_gamma   90.00
#
_symmetry.space_group_name_H-M   'P 1'
#
loop_
_entity.id
_entity.type
_entity.pdbx_description
1 polymer ?
#
loop_
_entity_poly.entity_id
_entity_poly.type
_entity_poly.pdbx_seq_one_letter_code
_entity_poly.pdbx_strand_id
1 'polypeptide(L)'
;MFGLFARTFHAGVDHLAFQLVRRQDVSGAAGTVAGSYGAFHVVTGLTATIVFGWIVLAIGAYVAGTLGLVRSIALGLMAALMIGVLKGTSPMSVLSTAGLAVALVPLGISVLREPPTPCAGAFLRWYLVAGLFVAALFCLGQLG
;
A
#
# COMPACT_ATOMS: atom_id res chain seq x y z
N MET A 1 -1.03 -9.27 8.40
CA MET A 1 0.15 -9.79 7.65
C MET A 1 -0.22 -10.30 6.26
N PHE A 2 -1.18 -11.22 6.12
CA PHE A 2 -1.55 -11.76 4.80
C PHE A 2 -2.00 -10.71 3.76
N GLY A 3 -2.82 -9.73 4.17
CA GLY A 3 -3.23 -8.65 3.26
C GLY A 3 -2.08 -7.75 2.83
N LEU A 4 -1.12 -7.49 3.72
CA LEU A 4 0.07 -6.71 3.38
C LEU A 4 0.94 -7.45 2.36
N PHE A 5 1.15 -8.76 2.57
CA PHE A 5 1.86 -9.62 1.61
C PHE A 5 1.17 -9.62 0.23
N ALA A 6 -0.15 -9.81 0.21
CA ALA A 6 -0.92 -9.75 -1.03
C ALA A 6 -0.79 -8.38 -1.73
N ARG A 7 -0.78 -7.29 -0.96
CA ARG A 7 -0.60 -5.94 -1.52
C ARG A 7 0.80 -5.73 -2.11
N THR A 8 1.84 -6.28 -1.49
CA THR A 8 3.22 -6.26 -2.03
C THR A 8 3.30 -7.05 -3.32
N PHE A 9 2.66 -8.23 -3.39
CA PHE A 9 2.55 -8.99 -4.64
C PHE A 9 1.88 -8.17 -5.74
N HIS A 10 0.73 -7.53 -5.45
CA HIS A 10 0.05 -6.66 -6.42
C HIS A 10 0.91 -5.49 -6.87
N ALA A 11 1.74 -4.90 -6.00
CA ALA A 11 2.70 -3.86 -6.40
C ALA A 11 3.77 -4.38 -7.38
N GLY A 12 4.18 -5.65 -7.25
CA GLY A 12 5.03 -6.33 -8.23
C GLY A 12 4.34 -6.52 -9.58
N VAL A 13 3.04 -6.87 -9.58
CA VAL A 13 2.22 -6.96 -10.80
C VAL A 13 2.06 -5.59 -11.47
N ASP A 14 1.82 -4.53 -10.69
CA ASP A 14 1.77 -3.14 -11.19
C ASP A 14 3.12 -2.77 -11.85
N HIS A 15 4.24 -3.12 -11.22
CA HIS A 15 5.58 -2.89 -11.78
C HIS A 15 5.79 -3.66 -13.10
N LEU A 16 5.41 -4.93 -13.15
CA LEU A 16 5.49 -5.75 -14.38
C LEU A 16 4.67 -5.12 -15.52
N ALA A 17 3.47 -4.61 -15.22
CA ALA A 17 2.66 -3.93 -16.23
C ALA A 17 3.38 -2.70 -16.81
N PHE A 18 4.05 -1.89 -15.98
CA PHE A 18 4.87 -0.78 -16.47
C PHE A 18 6.06 -1.25 -17.32
N GLN A 19 6.66 -2.41 -17.01
CA GLN A 19 7.71 -3.00 -17.84
C GLN A 19 7.16 -3.47 -19.20
N LEU A 20 5.97 -4.06 -19.23
CA LEU A 20 5.32 -4.49 -20.47
C LEU A 20 5.04 -3.30 -21.38
N VAL A 21 4.58 -2.16 -20.84
CA VAL A 21 4.36 -0.93 -21.64
C VAL A 21 5.65 -0.50 -22.35
N ARG A 22 6.80 -0.59 -21.67
CA ARG A 22 8.11 -0.26 -22.26
C ARG A 22 8.54 -1.22 -23.38
N ARG A 23 8.00 -2.44 -23.42
CA ARG A 23 8.40 -3.48 -24.38
C ARG A 23 7.38 -3.72 -25.51
N GLN A 24 6.10 -3.52 -25.24
CA GLN A 24 4.97 -3.94 -26.09
C GLN A 24 3.97 -2.82 -26.36
N ASP A 25 4.31 -1.57 -26.02
CA ASP A 25 3.39 -0.42 -26.00
C ASP A 25 2.21 -0.56 -25.03
N VAL A 26 1.40 0.50 -24.91
CA VAL A 26 0.28 0.58 -23.96
C VAL A 26 -0.82 -0.41 -24.30
N SER A 27 -1.13 -0.58 -25.59
CA SER A 27 -2.22 -1.43 -26.06
C SER A 27 -1.87 -2.92 -25.94
N GLY A 28 -0.64 -3.30 -26.30
CA GLY A 28 -0.13 -4.66 -26.15
C GLY A 28 0.00 -5.07 -24.68
N ALA A 29 0.49 -4.16 -23.84
CA ALA A 29 0.56 -4.40 -22.40
C ALA A 29 -0.83 -4.54 -21.75
N ALA A 30 -1.79 -3.67 -22.12
CA ALA A 30 -3.16 -3.76 -21.61
C ALA A 30 -3.84 -5.08 -22.02
N GLY A 31 -3.67 -5.52 -23.27
CA GLY A 31 -4.17 -6.81 -23.75
C GLY A 31 -3.59 -8.00 -22.98
N THR A 32 -2.27 -7.99 -22.73
CA THR A 32 -1.57 -9.04 -21.97
C THR A 32 -2.06 -9.12 -20.52
N VAL A 33 -2.20 -7.98 -19.84
CA VAL A 33 -2.72 -7.92 -18.47
C VAL A 33 -4.20 -8.31 -18.43
N ALA A 34 -5.00 -7.87 -19.40
CA ALA A 34 -6.42 -8.23 -19.53
C ALA A 34 -6.61 -9.75 -19.64
N GLY A 35 -5.84 -10.40 -20.51
CA GLY A 35 -5.86 -11.86 -20.68
C GLY A 35 -5.43 -12.64 -19.43
N SER A 36 -4.73 -11.99 -18.50
CA SER A 36 -4.20 -12.61 -17.27
C SER A 36 -5.13 -12.52 -16.06
N TYR A 37 -6.18 -11.68 -16.07
CA TYR A 37 -7.07 -11.49 -14.90
C TYR A 37 -7.82 -12.76 -14.45
N GLY A 38 -8.00 -13.73 -15.35
CA GLY A 38 -8.61 -15.03 -15.04
C GLY A 38 -7.61 -16.11 -14.65
N ALA A 39 -6.31 -15.82 -14.71
CA ALA A 39 -5.29 -16.80 -14.37
C ALA A 39 -5.30 -17.06 -12.85
N PHE A 40 -5.34 -18.34 -12.48
CA PHE A 40 -5.25 -18.72 -11.08
C PHE A 40 -3.87 -18.36 -10.54
N HIS A 41 -3.85 -17.63 -9.42
CA HIS A 41 -2.67 -17.48 -8.60
C HIS A 41 -3.06 -17.59 -7.12
N VAL A 42 -2.20 -18.23 -6.31
CA VAL A 42 -2.45 -18.47 -4.87
C VAL A 42 -2.85 -17.20 -4.11
N VAL A 43 -2.33 -16.04 -4.54
CA VAL A 43 -2.59 -14.74 -3.90
C VAL A 43 -4.04 -14.27 -4.06
N THR A 44 -4.82 -14.78 -5.03
CA THR A 44 -6.22 -14.36 -5.23
C THR A 44 -7.08 -14.62 -3.98
N GLY A 45 -6.83 -15.73 -3.28
CA GLY A 45 -7.53 -16.03 -2.02
C GLY A 45 -7.18 -15.04 -0.90
N LEU A 46 -6.01 -14.40 -0.96
CA LEU A 46 -5.57 -13.41 0.01
C LEU A 46 -6.10 -12.00 -0.30
N THR A 47 -6.63 -11.72 -1.49
CA THR A 47 -7.15 -10.40 -1.87
C THR A 47 -8.25 -9.92 -0.91
N ALA A 48 -9.12 -10.82 -0.44
CA ALA A 48 -10.14 -10.50 0.56
C ALA A 48 -9.53 -9.97 1.88
N THR A 49 -8.33 -10.45 2.24
CA THR A 49 -7.63 -10.00 3.44
C THR A 49 -7.07 -8.58 3.31
N ILE A 50 -6.91 -8.05 2.09
CA ILE A 50 -6.57 -6.64 1.85
C ILE A 50 -7.75 -5.75 2.25
N VAL A 51 -8.94 -6.07 1.73
CA VAL A 51 -10.19 -5.34 2.01
C VAL A 51 -10.52 -5.40 3.50
N PHE A 52 -10.51 -6.60 4.07
CA PHE A 52 -10.78 -6.80 5.50
C PHE A 52 -9.72 -6.13 6.37
N GLY A 53 -8.45 -6.12 5.93
CA GLY A 53 -7.34 -5.48 6.62
C GLY A 53 -7.59 -3.99 6.87
N TRP A 54 -8.17 -3.26 5.91
CA TRP A 54 -8.53 -1.85 6.07
C TRP A 54 -9.63 -1.64 7.12
N ILE A 55 -10.63 -2.53 7.16
CA ILE A 55 -11.71 -2.47 8.16
C ILE A 55 -11.17 -2.72 9.56
N VAL A 56 -10.37 -3.78 9.73
CA VAL A 56 -9.73 -4.10 11.02
C VAL A 56 -8.82 -2.97 11.47
N LEU A 57 -8.05 -2.37 10.56
CA LEU A 57 -7.19 -1.24 10.86
C LEU A 57 -7.99 0.00 11.30
N ALA A 58 -9.10 0.30 10.62
CA ALA A 58 -9.98 1.40 10.97
C ALA A 58 -10.60 1.24 12.37
N ILE A 59 -11.12 0.04 12.67
CA ILE A 59 -11.68 -0.28 13.99
C ILE A 59 -10.56 -0.21 15.05
N GLY A 60 -9.41 -0.81 14.78
CA GLY A 60 -8.27 -0.80 15.69
C GLY A 60 -7.77 0.61 16.00
N ALA A 61 -7.71 1.49 15.00
CA ALA A 61 -7.31 2.89 15.19
C ALA A 61 -8.31 3.68 16.03
N TYR A 62 -9.61 3.42 15.86
CA TYR A 62 -10.66 4.02 16.68
C TYR A 62 -10.59 3.54 18.14
N VAL A 63 -10.53 2.22 18.34
CA VAL A 63 -10.49 1.60 19.68
C VAL A 63 -9.21 1.98 20.44
N ALA A 64 -8.07 2.08 19.75
CA ALA A 64 -6.81 2.53 20.33
C ALA A 64 -6.76 4.05 20.60
N GLY A 65 -7.77 4.82 20.19
CA GLY A 65 -7.81 6.27 20.35
C GLY A 65 -6.82 7.04 19.47
N THR A 66 -6.18 6.39 18.48
CA THR A 66 -5.21 7.04 17.59
C THR A 66 -5.89 7.91 16.54
N LEU A 67 -7.08 7.51 16.09
CA LEU A 67 -7.93 8.26 15.17
C LEU A 67 -9.33 8.46 15.77
N GLY A 68 -9.87 9.67 15.64
CA GLY A 68 -11.28 9.92 15.94
C GLY A 68 -12.22 9.18 14.98
N LEU A 69 -13.51 9.12 15.31
CA LEU A 69 -14.52 8.36 14.54
C LEU A 69 -14.52 8.71 13.04
N VAL A 70 -14.57 9.99 12.71
CA VAL A 70 -14.61 10.46 11.30
C VAL A 70 -13.36 10.02 10.53
N ARG A 71 -12.18 10.14 11.15
CA ARG A 71 -10.91 9.77 10.51
C ARG A 71 -10.75 8.26 10.39
N SER A 72 -11.33 7.49 11.32
CA SER A 72 -11.37 6.03 11.24
C SER A 72 -12.31 5.55 10.14
N ILE A 73 -13.48 6.18 9.98
CA ILE A 73 -14.38 5.90 8.83
C ILE A 73 -13.68 6.24 7.52
N ALA A 74 -13.03 7.41 7.45
CA ALA A 74 -12.28 7.83 6.27
C ALA A 74 -11.13 6.87 5.92
N LEU A 75 -10.46 6.28 6.91
CA LEU A 75 -9.47 5.22 6.72
C LEU A 75 -10.12 3.93 6.19
N GLY A 76 -11.28 3.56 6.71
CA GLY A 76 -12.04 2.37 6.30
C GLY A 76 -12.54 2.42 4.85
N LEU A 77 -12.75 3.61 4.27
CA LEU A 77 -13.13 3.77 2.87
C LEU A 77 -12.16 3.10 1.88
N MET A 78 -10.90 2.90 2.29
CA MET A 78 -9.92 2.16 1.48
C MET A 78 -10.33 0.71 1.19
N ALA A 79 -11.23 0.12 1.97
CA ALA A 79 -11.81 -1.19 1.66
C ALA A 79 -12.60 -1.21 0.35
N ALA A 80 -13.12 -0.06 -0.09
CA ALA A 80 -13.87 0.07 -1.34
C ALA A 80 -12.97 0.42 -2.55
N LEU A 81 -11.67 0.60 -2.34
CA LEU A 81 -10.75 0.88 -3.43
C LEU A 81 -10.65 -0.33 -4.36
N MET A 82 -10.82 -0.09 -5.66
CA MET A 82 -10.74 -1.14 -6.65
C MET A 82 -9.32 -1.70 -6.74
N ILE A 83 -9.17 -3.02 -6.59
CA ILE A 83 -7.90 -3.71 -6.71
C ILE A 83 -7.75 -4.21 -8.15
N GLY A 84 -6.68 -3.80 -8.83
CA GLY A 84 -6.31 -4.28 -10.17
C GLY A 84 -5.60 -3.23 -11.02
N VAL A 85 -4.66 -3.67 -11.84
CA VAL A 85 -3.79 -2.85 -12.71
C VAL A 85 -4.57 -2.01 -13.73
N LEU A 86 -5.63 -2.58 -14.30
CA LEU A 86 -6.46 -1.96 -15.35
C LEU A 86 -7.68 -1.26 -14.75
N LYS A 87 -7.84 -1.27 -13.42
CA LYS A 87 -8.92 -0.56 -12.77
C LYS A 87 -8.49 0.91 -12.68
N GLY A 88 -8.83 1.66 -13.72
CA GLY A 88 -8.55 3.08 -13.82
C GLY A 88 -9.24 3.91 -12.74
N THR A 89 -9.02 5.22 -12.79
CA THR A 89 -9.59 6.17 -11.83
C THR A 89 -11.12 6.19 -11.92
N SER A 90 -11.78 5.84 -10.83
CA SER A 90 -13.22 5.99 -10.65
C SER A 90 -13.53 7.06 -9.59
N PRO A 91 -14.75 7.65 -9.57
CA PRO A 91 -15.15 8.57 -8.51
C PRO A 91 -14.95 7.97 -7.10
N MET A 92 -15.19 6.66 -6.96
CA MET A 92 -14.96 5.94 -5.69
C MET A 92 -13.48 5.90 -5.30
N SER A 93 -12.57 5.74 -6.28
CA SER A 93 -11.13 5.77 -6.01
C SER A 93 -10.65 7.13 -5.53
N VAL A 94 -11.19 8.22 -6.11
CA VAL A 94 -10.89 9.59 -5.68
C VAL A 94 -11.38 9.81 -4.25
N LEU A 95 -12.62 9.42 -3.97
CA LEU A 95 -13.22 9.55 -2.64
C LEU A 95 -12.44 8.76 -1.58
N SER A 96 -12.08 7.51 -1.88
CA SER A 96 -11.33 6.65 -0.96
C SER A 96 -9.93 7.20 -0.66
N THR A 97 -9.24 7.70 -1.70
CA THR A 97 -7.90 8.28 -1.55
C THR A 97 -7.93 9.61 -0.81
N ALA A 98 -8.95 10.44 -1.05
CA ALA A 98 -9.19 11.67 -0.29
C ALA A 98 -9.47 11.36 1.19
N GLY A 99 -10.30 10.35 1.47
CA GLY A 99 -10.57 9.87 2.83
C GLY A 99 -9.28 9.43 3.55
N LEU A 100 -8.42 8.68 2.85
CA LEU A 100 -7.12 8.29 3.38
C LEU A 100 -6.24 9.49 3.73
N ALA A 101 -6.20 10.52 2.86
CA ALA A 101 -5.46 11.74 3.13
C ALA A 101 -6.01 12.48 4.36
N VAL A 102 -7.33 12.60 4.50
CA VAL A 102 -7.99 13.20 5.67
C VAL A 102 -7.69 12.40 6.95
N ALA A 103 -7.58 11.08 6.86
CA ALA A 103 -7.22 10.24 8.01
C ALA A 103 -5.76 10.44 8.43
N LEU A 104 -4.82 10.38 7.47
CA LEU A 104 -3.38 10.28 7.76
C LEU A 104 -2.64 11.61 7.83
N VAL A 105 -3.00 12.63 7.04
CA VAL A 105 -2.27 13.91 7.02
C VAL A 105 -2.31 14.61 8.38
N PRO A 106 -3.48 14.76 9.04
CA PRO A 106 -3.52 15.34 10.38
C PRO A 106 -2.76 14.50 11.41
N LEU A 107 -2.72 13.17 11.24
CA LEU A 107 -1.96 12.27 12.11
C LEU A 107 -0.47 12.53 11.99
N GLY A 108 0.03 12.61 10.75
CA GLY A 108 1.42 12.91 10.49
C GLY A 108 1.81 14.26 11.08
N ILE A 109 0.97 15.28 10.94
CA ILE A 109 1.20 16.60 11.52
C ILE A 109 1.24 16.55 13.05
N SER A 110 0.30 15.83 13.71
CA SER A 110 0.30 15.74 15.17
C SER A 110 1.53 15.01 15.69
N VAL A 111 1.88 13.87 15.09
CA VAL A 111 3.06 13.08 15.45
C VAL A 111 4.35 13.87 15.26
N LEU A 112 4.45 14.70 14.21
CA LEU A 112 5.61 15.56 13.98
C LEU A 112 5.69 16.76 14.94
N ARG A 113 4.58 17.16 15.55
CA ARG A 113 4.50 18.31 16.48
C ARG A 113 4.65 17.90 17.94
N GLU A 114 4.37 16.65 18.28
CA GLU A 114 4.47 16.14 19.66
C GLU A 114 5.93 15.77 20.01
N PRO A 115 6.53 16.37 21.05
CA PRO A 115 7.79 15.88 21.63
C PRO A 115 7.52 14.60 22.46
N PRO A 116 8.47 13.66 22.59
CA PRO A 116 9.90 13.83 22.43
C PRO A 116 10.41 13.34 21.07
N THR A 117 11.15 14.19 20.38
CA THR A 117 11.91 13.77 19.21
C THR A 117 12.93 12.70 19.62
N PRO A 118 13.06 11.58 18.89
CA PRO A 118 14.11 10.60 19.15
C PRO A 118 15.46 11.32 19.12
N CYS A 119 16.37 10.96 20.03
CA CYS A 119 17.69 11.59 20.03
C CYS A 119 18.33 11.43 18.64
N ALA A 120 18.96 12.50 18.12
CA ALA A 120 19.46 12.52 16.75
C ALA A 120 20.38 11.33 16.44
N GLY A 121 21.12 10.84 17.45
CA GLY A 121 21.94 9.62 17.35
C GLY A 121 21.13 8.32 17.17
N ALA A 122 20.01 8.15 17.87
CA ALA A 122 19.14 6.99 17.68
C ALA A 122 18.46 7.02 16.31
N PHE A 123 18.01 8.21 15.87
CA PHE A 123 17.46 8.40 14.54
C PHE A 123 18.48 8.03 13.45
N LEU A 124 19.69 8.59 13.51
CA LEU A 124 20.74 8.32 12.54
C LEU A 124 21.14 6.84 12.53
N ARG A 125 21.29 6.22 13.71
CA ARG A 125 21.62 4.79 13.82
C ARG A 125 20.57 3.92 13.14
N TRP A 126 19.28 4.14 13.44
CA TRP A 126 18.21 3.36 12.84
C TRP A 126 18.06 3.62 11.35
N TYR A 127 18.27 4.86 10.91
CA TYR A 127 18.28 5.20 9.49
C TYR A 127 19.41 4.47 8.74
N LEU A 128 20.61 4.43 9.31
CA LEU A 128 21.75 3.68 8.73
C LEU A 128 21.50 2.17 8.73
N VAL A 129 20.98 1.60 9.82
CA VAL A 129 20.64 0.17 9.89
C VAL A 129 19.59 -0.19 8.84
N ALA A 130 18.53 0.61 8.72
CA ALA A 130 17.50 0.41 7.70
C ALA A 130 18.08 0.55 6.28
N GLY A 131 18.91 1.56 6.04
CA GLY A 131 19.57 1.78 4.75
C GLY A 131 20.51 0.62 4.37
N LEU A 132 21.33 0.15 5.31
CA LEU A 132 22.21 -1.01 5.12
C LEU A 132 21.40 -2.28 4.87
N PHE A 133 20.30 -2.48 5.61
CA PHE A 133 19.42 -3.62 5.41
C PHE A 133 18.79 -3.59 4.01
N VAL A 134 18.26 -2.45 3.57
CA VAL A 134 17.71 -2.28 2.21
C VAL A 134 18.80 -2.51 1.15
N ALA A 135 20.01 -2.00 1.35
CA ALA A 135 21.13 -2.22 0.45
C ALA A 135 21.53 -3.71 0.38
N ALA A 136 21.57 -4.39 1.52
CA ALA A 136 21.84 -5.83 1.58
C ALA A 136 20.75 -6.64 0.84
N LEU A 137 19.46 -6.32 1.07
CA LEU A 137 18.35 -6.93 0.34
C LEU A 137 18.43 -6.66 -1.17
N PHE A 138 18.81 -5.45 -1.56
CA PHE A 138 19.01 -5.11 -2.97
C PHE A 138 20.12 -5.95 -3.60
N CYS A 139 21.30 -6.02 -2.96
CA CYS A 139 22.40 -6.85 -3.43
C CYS A 139 22.00 -8.33 -3.51
N LEU A 140 21.31 -8.85 -2.49
CA LEU A 140 20.81 -10.22 -2.50
C LEU A 140 19.85 -10.46 -3.67
N GLY A 141 18.94 -9.52 -3.93
CA GLY A 141 17.99 -9.62 -5.05
C GLY A 141 18.66 -9.53 -6.44
N GLN A 142 19.89 -9.01 -6.54
CA GLN A 142 20.68 -9.08 -7.78
C GLN A 142 21.35 -10.46 -7.97
N LEU A 143 21.46 -11.26 -6.91
CA LEU A 143 22.13 -12.57 -6.94
C LEU A 143 21.18 -13.72 -7.35
N GLY A 144 19.87 -13.50 -7.40
CA GLY A 144 18.88 -14.49 -7.86
C GLY A 144 17.51 -14.32 -7.25
#